data_AF-A0A968ZKM5-F1
#
_entry.id   AF-A0A968ZKM5-F1
#
_cell.length_a   1.000
_cell.length_b   1.000
_cell.length_c   1.000
_cell.angle_alpha   90.00
_cell.angle_beta   90.00
_cell.angle_gamma   90.00
#
_symmetry.space_group_name_H-M   'P 1'
#
loop_
_entity.id
_entity.type
_entity.pdbx_description
1 polymer ?
#
loop_
_entity_poly.entity_id
_entity_poly.type
_entity_poly.pdbx_seq_one_letter_code
_entity_poly.pdbx_strand_id
1 'polypeptide(L)'
;MLSRVAESIYWLNRYIERAENVARFLEVNLNLILDLPRRVQQQWQPLVATTGDSEYFAQHYGEASAEKVIQFLAFDRNYPNSLISCLQRARENAQSVREVISTEMWQQVNSFYLLIANTGSRPDPWLTSINS
;
A
#
# COMPACT_ATOMS: atom_id res chain seq x y z
N MET A 1 19.21 2.90 -25.43
CA MET A 1 17.92 3.53 -25.09
C MET A 1 16.81 2.51 -24.86
N LEU A 2 16.62 1.49 -25.73
CA LEU A 2 15.62 0.41 -25.55
C LEU A 2 15.70 -0.30 -24.19
N SER A 3 16.91 -0.54 -23.66
CA SER A 3 17.10 -1.19 -22.34
C SER A 3 16.46 -0.43 -21.19
N ARG A 4 16.49 0.91 -21.20
CA ARG A 4 15.95 1.75 -20.11
C ARG A 4 14.42 1.81 -20.19
N VAL A 5 13.87 1.89 -21.40
CA VAL A 5 12.41 1.86 -21.59
C VAL A 5 11.84 0.52 -21.12
N ALA A 6 12.47 -0.60 -21.52
CA ALA A 6 12.06 -1.93 -21.08
C ALA A 6 12.15 -2.08 -19.56
N GLU A 7 13.23 -1.60 -18.94
CA GLU A 7 13.40 -1.59 -17.49
C GLU A 7 12.31 -0.77 -16.78
N SER A 8 12.03 0.45 -17.24
CA SER A 8 10.98 1.29 -16.67
C SER A 8 9.59 0.65 -16.80
N ILE A 9 9.28 0.01 -17.93
CA ILE A 9 8.01 -0.70 -18.13
C ILE A 9 7.93 -1.91 -17.19
N TYR A 10 9.00 -2.69 -17.07
CA TYR A 10 9.05 -3.82 -16.15
C TYR A 10 8.77 -3.38 -14.70
N TRP A 11 9.49 -2.36 -14.23
CA TRP A 11 9.32 -1.86 -12.86
C TRP A 11 7.98 -1.18 -12.63
N LEU A 12 7.45 -0.43 -13.61
CA LEU A 12 6.10 0.11 -13.57
C LEU A 12 5.07 -0.98 -13.25
N ASN A 13 5.03 -2.03 -14.08
CA ASN A 13 4.08 -3.13 -13.90
C ASN A 13 4.31 -3.85 -12.58
N ARG A 14 5.57 -4.11 -12.23
CA ARG A 14 5.94 -4.78 -10.98
C ARG A 14 5.47 -4.02 -9.74
N TYR A 15 5.58 -2.70 -9.74
CA TYR A 15 5.11 -1.87 -8.63
C TYR A 15 3.58 -1.76 -8.58
N ILE A 16 2.89 -1.76 -9.73
CA ILE A 16 1.43 -1.83 -9.79
C ILE A 16 0.93 -3.14 -9.18
N GLU A 17 1.47 -4.28 -9.59
CA GLU A 17 1.11 -5.60 -9.03
C GLU A 17 1.34 -5.65 -7.51
N ARG A 18 2.45 -5.08 -7.03
CA ARG A 18 2.78 -5.07 -5.61
C ARG A 18 1.81 -4.18 -4.83
N ALA A 19 1.45 -3.02 -5.36
CA ALA A 19 0.42 -2.15 -4.79
C ALA A 19 -0.94 -2.86 -4.70
N GLU A 20 -1.37 -3.51 -5.78
CA GLU A 20 -2.61 -4.29 -5.82
C GLU A 20 -2.62 -5.42 -4.77
N ASN A 21 -1.52 -6.18 -4.66
CA ASN A 21 -1.41 -7.25 -3.68
C ASN A 21 -1.55 -6.75 -2.24
N VAL A 22 -0.93 -5.61 -1.91
CA VAL A 22 -1.05 -5.00 -0.58
C VAL A 22 -2.49 -4.53 -0.32
N ALA A 23 -3.13 -3.88 -1.30
CA ALA A 23 -4.52 -3.46 -1.18
C ALA A 23 -5.46 -4.65 -0.96
N ARG A 24 -5.27 -5.74 -1.71
CA ARG A 24 -6.03 -6.99 -1.56
C ARG A 24 -5.83 -7.62 -0.20
N PHE A 25 -4.60 -7.64 0.34
CA PHE A 25 -4.37 -8.18 1.67
C PHE A 25 -5.10 -7.38 2.76
N LEU A 26 -5.07 -6.06 2.67
CA LEU A 26 -5.81 -5.19 3.59
C LEU A 26 -7.33 -5.39 3.47
N GLU A 27 -7.85 -5.44 2.24
CA GLU A 27 -9.27 -5.65 1.98
C GLU A 27 -9.76 -7.00 2.53
N VAL A 28 -9.06 -8.09 2.24
CA VAL A 28 -9.43 -9.43 2.73
C VAL A 28 -9.39 -9.48 4.25
N ASN A 29 -8.35 -8.94 4.88
CA ASN A 29 -8.23 -8.94 6.33
C ASN A 29 -9.32 -8.09 7.00
N LEU A 30 -9.63 -6.91 6.43
CA LEU A 30 -10.70 -6.05 6.92
C LEU A 30 -12.07 -6.75 6.83
N ASN A 31 -12.37 -7.39 5.70
CA ASN A 31 -13.61 -8.15 5.53
C ASN A 31 -13.72 -9.32 6.52
N LEU A 32 -12.64 -10.06 6.75
CA LEU A 32 -12.63 -11.15 7.73
C LEU A 32 -12.94 -10.66 9.15
N ILE A 33 -12.39 -9.51 9.55
CA ILE A 33 -12.60 -8.95 10.89
C ILE A 33 -14.06 -8.54 11.14
N LEU A 34 -14.78 -8.09 10.10
CA LEU A 34 -16.19 -7.71 10.23
C LEU A 34 -17.09 -8.89 10.63
N ASP A 35 -16.71 -10.11 10.25
CA ASP A 35 -17.47 -11.33 10.53
C ASP A 35 -17.10 -12.00 11.87
N LEU A 36 -16.08 -11.48 12.58
CA LEU A 36 -15.51 -12.11 13.78
C LEU A 36 -15.90 -11.37 15.08
N PRO A 37 -16.04 -12.08 16.22
CA PRO A 37 -16.30 -11.44 17.51
C PRO A 37 -15.16 -10.48 17.89
N ARG A 38 -15.49 -9.26 18.36
CA ARG A 38 -14.53 -8.17 18.70
C ARG A 38 -13.36 -8.55 19.64
N ARG A 39 -13.41 -9.70 20.32
CA ARG A 39 -12.39 -10.17 21.26
C ARG A 39 -11.11 -10.70 20.61
N VAL A 40 -11.04 -10.81 19.28
CA VAL A 40 -9.85 -11.34 18.58
C VAL A 40 -8.98 -10.18 18.05
N GLN A 41 -8.40 -9.36 18.92
CA GLN A 41 -7.50 -8.26 18.52
C GLN A 41 -6.20 -8.73 17.84
N GLN A 42 -5.88 -10.03 17.89
CA GLN A 42 -4.64 -10.61 17.34
C GLN A 42 -4.68 -10.92 15.82
N GLN A 43 -5.70 -10.48 15.08
CA GLN A 43 -5.86 -10.84 13.65
C GLN A 43 -4.94 -10.08 12.68
N TRP A 44 -4.27 -9.04 13.16
CA TRP A 44 -3.40 -8.21 12.32
C TRP A 44 -1.94 -8.69 12.30
N GLN A 45 -1.50 -9.45 13.31
CA GLN A 45 -0.14 -9.99 13.38
C GLN A 45 0.19 -10.97 12.23
N PRO A 46 -0.70 -11.89 11.83
CA PRO A 46 -0.45 -12.77 10.68
C PRO A 46 -0.28 -12.00 9.37
N LEU A 47 -0.96 -10.87 9.22
CA LEU A 47 -0.84 -10.03 8.03
C LEU A 47 0.55 -9.38 7.94
N VAL A 48 1.10 -8.90 9.07
CA VAL A 48 2.48 -8.44 9.16
C VAL A 48 3.46 -9.56 8.86
N ALA A 49 3.24 -10.76 9.43
CA ALA A 49 4.11 -11.90 9.18
C ALA A 49 4.16 -12.31 7.71
N THR A 50 3.05 -12.16 6.98
CA THR A 50 2.95 -12.49 5.55
C THR A 50 3.84 -11.59 4.68
N THR A 51 4.18 -10.37 5.12
CA THR A 51 5.10 -9.53 4.34
C THR A 51 6.55 -9.97 4.44
N GLY A 52 6.90 -10.76 5.46
CA GLY A 52 8.28 -11.11 5.78
C GLY A 52 9.07 -10.00 6.49
N ASP A 53 8.43 -8.87 6.80
CA ASP A 53 9.08 -7.66 7.35
C ASP A 53 8.66 -7.37 8.81
N SER A 54 8.38 -8.44 9.58
CA SER A 54 7.95 -8.36 10.98
C SER A 54 8.92 -7.62 11.89
N GLU A 55 10.23 -7.71 11.62
CA GLU A 55 11.25 -6.99 12.40
C GLU A 55 11.15 -5.48 12.19
N TYR A 56 11.06 -5.03 10.93
CA TYR A 56 10.84 -3.62 10.61
C TYR A 56 9.56 -3.12 11.28
N PHE A 57 8.46 -3.88 11.19
CA PHE A 57 7.21 -3.52 11.83
C PHE A 57 7.34 -3.39 13.34
N ALA A 58 7.93 -4.38 14.02
CA ALA A 58 8.09 -4.36 15.47
C ALA A 58 8.92 -3.17 15.95
N GLN A 59 9.97 -2.81 15.21
CA GLN A 59 10.84 -1.67 15.55
C GLN A 59 10.14 -0.31 15.39
N HIS A 60 9.26 -0.15 14.40
CA HIS A 60 8.65 1.15 14.07
C HIS A 60 7.22 1.33 14.63
N TYR A 61 6.49 0.23 14.84
CA TYR A 61 5.07 0.25 15.19
C TYR A 61 4.74 -0.55 16.48
N GLY A 62 5.61 -1.47 16.91
CA GLY A 62 5.39 -2.30 18.09
C GLY A 62 4.32 -3.38 17.87
N GLU A 63 3.36 -3.49 18.78
CA GLU A 63 2.28 -4.47 18.68
C GLU A 63 1.30 -4.18 17.52
N ALA A 64 0.91 -5.24 16.80
CA ALA A 64 0.00 -5.13 15.66
C ALA A 64 -1.43 -4.77 16.08
N SER A 65 -1.87 -3.59 15.67
CA SER A 65 -3.27 -3.15 15.67
C SER A 65 -3.71 -2.82 14.24
N ALA A 66 -5.02 -2.73 14.01
CA ALA A 66 -5.58 -2.35 12.71
C ALA A 66 -4.96 -1.07 12.16
N GLU A 67 -4.97 -0.02 12.97
CA GLU A 67 -4.42 1.29 12.62
C GLU A 67 -2.94 1.21 12.26
N LYS A 68 -2.13 0.53 13.07
CA LYS A 68 -0.69 0.42 12.84
C LYS A 68 -0.35 -0.40 11.61
N VAL A 69 -1.07 -1.50 11.37
CA VAL A 69 -0.83 -2.35 10.19
C VAL A 69 -1.32 -1.67 8.92
N ILE A 70 -2.44 -0.96 8.95
CA ILE A 70 -2.88 -0.12 7.83
C ILE A 70 -1.85 0.99 7.57
N GLN A 71 -1.37 1.67 8.61
CA GLN A 71 -0.35 2.71 8.46
C GLN A 71 0.93 2.14 7.83
N PHE A 72 1.43 1.01 8.34
CA PHE A 72 2.61 0.32 7.82
C PHE A 72 2.45 -0.11 6.35
N LEU A 73 1.37 -0.79 6.02
CA LEU A 73 1.17 -1.37 4.69
C LEU A 73 0.69 -0.36 3.65
N ALA A 74 -0.12 0.63 4.03
CA ALA A 74 -0.71 1.56 3.07
C ALA A 74 0.06 2.88 2.96
N PHE A 75 0.52 3.44 4.08
CA PHE A 75 0.89 4.87 4.15
C PHE A 75 2.32 5.16 4.61
N ASP A 76 3.08 4.15 5.03
CA ASP A 76 4.49 4.32 5.41
C ASP A 76 5.37 4.60 4.19
N ARG A 77 5.83 5.85 4.05
CA ARG A 77 6.71 6.28 2.96
C ARG A 77 8.16 5.83 3.12
N ASN A 78 8.56 5.44 4.33
CA ASN A 78 9.90 4.91 4.60
C ASN A 78 9.98 3.41 4.31
N TYR A 79 8.84 2.71 4.36
CA TYR A 79 8.75 1.31 3.99
C TYR A 79 8.60 1.15 2.45
N PRO A 80 9.59 0.55 1.75
CA PRO A 80 9.59 0.46 0.29
C PRO A 80 8.42 -0.32 -0.32
N ASN A 81 7.83 -1.23 0.46
CA ASN A 81 6.78 -2.14 0.01
C ASN A 81 5.38 -1.67 0.40
N SER A 82 5.24 -0.48 1.00
CA SER A 82 3.92 0.07 1.25
C SER A 82 3.20 0.41 -0.05
N LEU A 83 1.87 0.48 0.01
CA LEU A 83 1.02 0.86 -1.11
C LEU A 83 1.45 2.22 -1.69
N ILE A 84 1.65 3.22 -0.84
CA ILE A 84 2.05 4.56 -1.26
C ILE A 84 3.45 4.59 -1.89
N SER A 85 4.42 3.85 -1.35
CA SER A 85 5.78 3.76 -1.88
C SER A 85 5.79 3.05 -3.24
N CYS A 86 5.04 1.95 -3.38
CA CYS A 86 4.89 1.24 -4.65
C CYS A 86 4.24 2.15 -5.72
N LEU A 87 3.15 2.84 -5.39
CA LEU A 87 2.47 3.75 -6.32
C LEU A 87 3.33 4.95 -6.71
N GLN A 88 4.13 5.48 -5.78
CA GLN A 88 5.09 6.53 -6.08
C GLN A 88 6.11 6.06 -7.13
N ARG A 89 6.72 4.88 -6.92
CA ARG A 89 7.70 4.32 -7.85
C ARG A 89 7.07 3.94 -9.19
N ALA A 90 5.85 3.40 -9.18
CA ALA A 90 5.08 3.16 -10.40
C ALA A 90 4.89 4.46 -11.19
N ARG A 91 4.46 5.53 -10.52
CA ARG A 91 4.28 6.85 -11.13
C ARG A 91 5.58 7.41 -11.71
N GLU A 92 6.70 7.32 -11.00
CA GLU A 92 8.01 7.78 -11.50
C GLU A 92 8.43 7.00 -12.75
N ASN A 93 8.24 5.67 -12.76
CA ASN A 93 8.51 4.84 -13.94
C ASN A 93 7.59 5.21 -15.10
N ALA A 94 6.28 5.35 -14.88
CA ALA A 94 5.32 5.78 -15.90
C ALA A 94 5.65 7.16 -16.49
N GLN A 95 6.13 8.09 -15.66
CA GLN A 95 6.57 9.42 -16.11
C GLN A 95 7.76 9.31 -17.07
N SER A 96 8.72 8.43 -16.77
CA SER A 96 9.92 8.23 -17.57
C SER A 96 9.66 7.63 -18.96
N VAL A 97 8.54 6.90 -19.13
CA VAL A 97 8.14 6.27 -20.40
C VAL A 97 6.83 6.83 -20.96
N ARG A 98 6.49 8.07 -20.61
CA ARG A 98 5.23 8.73 -21.00
C ARG A 98 5.00 8.77 -22.52
N GLU A 99 6.06 8.76 -23.31
CA GLU A 99 5.99 8.73 -24.79
C GLU A 99 5.66 7.34 -25.35
N VAL A 100 5.76 6.29 -24.53
CA VAL A 100 5.60 4.89 -24.94
C VAL A 100 4.28 4.30 -24.41
N ILE A 101 3.85 4.72 -23.23
CA ILE A 101 2.57 4.29 -22.64
C ILE A 101 1.41 5.18 -23.11
N SER A 102 0.18 4.71 -22.97
CA SER A 102 -0.99 5.53 -23.28
C SER A 102 -1.19 6.66 -22.28
N THR A 103 -1.83 7.75 -22.74
CA THR A 103 -2.18 8.88 -21.87
C THR A 103 -3.08 8.44 -20.72
N GLU A 104 -4.01 7.51 -21.00
CA GLU A 104 -4.93 6.94 -20.03
C GLU A 104 -4.18 6.18 -18.95
N MET A 105 -3.17 5.37 -19.31
CA MET A 105 -2.35 4.63 -18.34
C MET A 105 -1.62 5.59 -17.40
N TRP A 106 -0.98 6.62 -17.94
CA TRP A 106 -0.34 7.67 -17.14
C TRP A 106 -1.33 8.34 -16.18
N GLN A 107 -2.51 8.73 -16.69
CA GLN A 107 -3.54 9.39 -15.89
C GLN A 107 -4.06 8.50 -14.76
N GLN A 108 -4.25 7.21 -15.00
CA GLN A 108 -4.71 6.26 -13.97
C GLN A 108 -3.66 6.08 -12.87
N VAL A 109 -2.40 5.83 -13.23
CA VAL A 109 -1.32 5.68 -12.24
C VAL A 109 -1.13 6.96 -11.41
N ASN A 110 -1.14 8.13 -12.06
CA ASN A 110 -0.99 9.41 -11.38
C ASN A 110 -2.18 9.70 -10.45
N SER A 111 -3.41 9.50 -10.94
CA SER A 111 -4.62 9.73 -10.14
C SER A 111 -4.69 8.80 -8.93
N PHE A 112 -4.30 7.54 -9.10
CA PHE A 112 -4.31 6.58 -8.00
C PHE A 112 -3.27 6.94 -6.92
N TYR A 113 -2.05 7.32 -7.31
CA TYR A 113 -1.07 7.84 -6.36
C TYR A 113 -1.59 9.05 -5.58
N LEU A 114 -2.18 10.04 -6.29
CA LEU A 114 -2.72 11.24 -5.64
C LEU A 114 -3.88 10.94 -4.69
N LEU A 115 -4.76 10.01 -5.06
CA LEU A 115 -5.85 9.55 -4.19
C LEU A 115 -5.29 9.03 -2.87
N ILE A 116 -4.37 8.06 -2.93
CA ILE A 116 -3.79 7.45 -1.73
C ILE A 116 -2.97 8.45 -0.91
N ALA A 117 -2.18 9.31 -1.56
CA ALA A 117 -1.40 10.33 -0.88
C ALA A 117 -2.28 11.35 -0.12
N ASN A 118 -3.44 11.70 -0.69
CA ASN A 118 -4.39 12.61 -0.06
C ASN A 118 -5.17 11.93 1.08
N THR A 119 -5.50 10.65 0.95
CA THR A 119 -6.17 9.87 2.01
C THR A 119 -5.29 9.78 3.26
N GLY A 120 -4.00 9.42 3.10
CA GLY A 120 -3.08 9.33 4.25
C GLY A 120 -2.78 10.66 4.95
N SER A 121 -3.15 11.79 4.34
CA SER A 121 -2.98 13.13 4.92
C SER A 121 -4.22 13.61 5.71
N ARG A 122 -5.34 12.89 5.62
CA ARG A 122 -6.57 13.21 6.36
C ARG A 122 -6.61 12.40 7.66
N PRO A 123 -6.77 13.03 8.84
CA PRO A 123 -7.10 12.29 10.05
C PRO A 123 -8.50 11.69 9.87
N ASP A 124 -8.59 10.35 9.82
CA ASP A 124 -9.85 9.66 9.55
C ASP A 124 -10.74 9.62 10.81
N PRO A 125 -11.96 10.19 10.80
CA PRO A 125 -12.85 10.21 11.98
C PRO A 125 -13.32 8.81 12.42
N TRP A 126 -13.31 7.84 11.50
CA TRP A 126 -13.89 6.50 11.68
C TRP A 126 -13.04 5.57 12.55
N LEU A 127 -11.74 5.82 12.70
CA LEU A 127 -10.87 5.00 13.57
C LEU A 127 -11.09 5.29 15.07
N THR A 128 -11.61 6.47 15.40
CA THR A 128 -11.98 6.86 16.77
C THR A 128 -13.20 6.08 17.30
N SER A 129 -14.13 5.66 16.43
CA SER A 129 -15.38 4.99 16.85
C SER A 129 -15.27 3.48 17.01
N ILE A 130 -14.18 2.87 16.54
CA ILE A 130 -13.94 1.41 16.66
C ILE A 130 -13.32 1.04 18.01
N ASN A 131 -12.64 1.99 18.67
CA ASN A 131 -12.03 1.85 19.99
C ASN A 131 -12.87 2.43 21.16
N SER A 132 -14.13 2.83 20.89
CA SER A 132 -15.09 3.33 21.89
C SER A 132 -16.16 2.29 22.21
#